data_AF-A0A7L1MV47-F1
#
_entry.id   AF-A0A7L1MV47-F1
#
_cell.length_a   1.000
_cell.length_b   1.000
_cell.length_c   1.000
_cell.angle_alpha   90.00
_cell.angle_beta   90.00
_cell.angle_gamma   90.00
#
_symmetry.space_group_name_H-M   'P 1'
#
loop_
_entity.id
_entity.type
_entity.pdbx_description
1 polymer ?
#
loop_
_entity_poly.entity_id
_entity_poly.type
_entity_poly.pdbx_seq_one_letter_code
_entity_poly.pdbx_strand_id
1 'polypeptide(L)'
;RTFLLLLFWAGWLGMVGAAAAIVARAPRCRPLPPAEWWHLGGLYKAPPKDLGGDLTEVASRLELLAGLGARGLVLGPLHPSQDPPQ
;
A
#
# COMPACT_ATOMS: atom_id res chain seq x y z
N ARG A 1 5.44 -55.71 -2.91
CA ARG A 1 6.27 -54.83 -2.02
C ARG A 1 7.24 -53.97 -2.83
N THR A 2 8.13 -54.55 -3.64
CA THR A 2 9.14 -53.79 -4.41
C THR A 2 8.55 -52.81 -5.44
N PHE A 3 7.47 -53.20 -6.13
CA PHE A 3 6.76 -52.33 -7.07
C PHE A 3 6.26 -51.03 -6.43
N LEU A 4 5.73 -51.10 -5.19
CA LEU A 4 5.28 -49.92 -4.44
C LEU A 4 6.43 -48.98 -4.09
N LEU A 5 7.60 -49.53 -3.76
CA LEU A 5 8.80 -48.74 -3.48
C LEU A 5 9.26 -47.99 -4.73
N LEU A 6 9.25 -48.64 -5.88
CA LEU A 6 9.62 -48.01 -7.15
C LEU A 6 8.64 -46.90 -7.55
N LEU A 7 7.33 -47.15 -7.46
CA LEU A 7 6.30 -46.14 -7.72
C LEU A 7 6.43 -44.93 -6.78
N PHE A 8 6.69 -45.19 -5.50
CA PHE A 8 6.87 -44.15 -4.50
C PHE A 8 8.04 -43.22 -4.85
N TRP A 9 9.21 -43.77 -5.16
CA TRP A 9 10.39 -42.98 -5.55
C TRP A 9 10.18 -42.23 -6.86
N ALA A 10 9.58 -42.86 -7.86
CA ALA A 10 9.29 -42.20 -9.14
C ALA A 10 8.32 -41.01 -8.97
N GLY A 11 7.23 -41.20 -8.20
CA GLY A 11 6.28 -40.13 -7.90
C GLY A 11 6.89 -39.02 -7.04
N TRP A 12 7.69 -39.38 -6.04
CA TRP A 12 8.39 -38.43 -5.17
C TRP A 12 9.37 -37.55 -5.96
N LEU A 13 10.25 -38.15 -6.77
CA LEU A 13 11.17 -37.41 -7.63
C LEU A 13 10.42 -36.54 -8.65
N GLY A 14 9.32 -37.05 -9.20
CA GLY A 14 8.45 -36.29 -10.09
C GLY A 14 7.86 -35.04 -9.42
N MET A 15 7.35 -35.18 -8.19
CA MET A 15 6.78 -34.06 -7.43
C MET A 15 7.84 -33.01 -7.06
N VAL A 16 9.02 -33.45 -6.59
CA VAL A 16 10.14 -32.54 -6.28
C VAL A 16 10.61 -31.81 -7.53
N GLY A 17 10.77 -32.51 -8.66
CA GLY A 17 11.15 -31.91 -9.93
C GLY A 17 10.13 -30.90 -10.45
N ALA A 18 8.83 -31.24 -10.38
CA ALA A 18 7.75 -30.35 -10.78
C ALA A 18 7.71 -29.06 -9.94
N ALA A 19 7.83 -29.19 -8.62
CA ALA A 19 7.87 -28.03 -7.71
C ALA A 19 9.05 -27.10 -8.03
N ALA A 20 10.25 -27.66 -8.21
CA ALA A 20 11.44 -26.90 -8.58
C ALA A 20 11.26 -26.19 -9.93
N ALA A 21 10.69 -26.87 -10.93
CA ALA A 21 10.44 -26.30 -12.24
C ALA A 21 9.44 -25.13 -12.20
N ILE A 22 8.38 -25.23 -11.37
CA ILE A 22 7.41 -24.12 -11.19
C ILE A 22 8.11 -22.90 -10.60
N VAL A 23 8.90 -23.08 -9.53
CA VAL A 23 9.60 -21.97 -8.88
C VAL A 23 10.65 -21.34 -9.81
N ALA A 24 11.36 -22.15 -10.59
CA ALA A 24 12.38 -21.67 -11.53
C ALA A 24 11.77 -20.91 -12.73
N ARG A 25 10.58 -21.34 -13.20
CA ARG A 25 9.86 -20.70 -14.31
C ARG A 25 9.02 -19.51 -13.85
N ALA A 26 8.68 -19.42 -12.57
CA ALA A 26 7.96 -18.28 -12.04
C ALA A 26 8.79 -17.01 -12.28
N PRO A 27 8.23 -15.99 -12.96
CA PRO A 27 8.94 -14.73 -13.15
C PRO A 27 9.24 -14.15 -11.77
N ARG A 28 10.49 -13.70 -11.58
CA ARG A 28 10.86 -13.01 -10.34
C ARG A 28 9.93 -11.82 -10.16
N CYS A 29 9.32 -11.72 -8.98
CA CYS A 29 8.58 -10.53 -8.60
C CYS A 29 9.50 -9.32 -8.83
N ARG A 30 9.04 -8.32 -9.58
CA ARG A 30 9.78 -7.07 -9.70
C ARG A 30 10.04 -6.54 -8.29
N PRO A 31 11.25 -6.05 -7.99
CA PRO A 31 11.48 -5.38 -6.72
C PRO A 31 10.48 -4.22 -6.65
N LEU A 32 9.66 -4.23 -5.60
CA LEU A 32 8.74 -3.12 -5.37
C LEU A 32 9.62 -1.91 -5.09
N PRO A 33 9.54 -0.83 -5.89
CA PRO A 33 10.33 0.36 -5.62
C PRO A 33 10.00 0.85 -4.21
N PRO A 34 10.97 1.44 -3.49
CA PRO A 34 10.70 2.04 -2.19
C PRO A 34 9.58 3.07 -2.37
N ALA A 35 8.44 2.79 -1.75
CA ALA A 35 7.29 3.67 -1.79
C ALA A 35 7.45 4.71 -0.68
N GLU A 36 7.56 5.97 -1.06
CA GLU A 36 7.52 7.09 -0.13
C GLU A 36 6.15 7.17 0.56
N TRP A 37 6.09 7.84 1.71
CA TRP A 37 4.90 7.86 2.56
C TRP A 37 3.64 8.36 1.84
N TRP A 38 3.79 9.25 0.85
CA TRP A 38 2.71 9.78 0.02
C TRP A 38 2.21 8.80 -1.07
N HIS A 39 2.95 7.73 -1.36
CA HIS A 39 2.56 6.67 -2.30
C HIS A 39 1.80 5.51 -1.63
N LEU A 40 1.79 5.46 -0.29
CA LEU A 40 1.22 4.35 0.48
C LEU A 40 -0.30 4.45 0.70
N GLY A 41 -0.94 5.56 0.27
CA GLY A 41 -2.39 5.74 0.45
C GLY A 41 -2.95 7.00 -0.17
N GLY A 42 -4.27 7.18 -0.06
CA GLY A 42 -4.98 8.35 -0.57
C GLY A 42 -4.59 9.62 0.18
N LEU A 43 -4.21 10.65 -0.57
CA LEU A 43 -4.02 12.00 -0.06
C LEU A 43 -5.34 12.76 -0.14
N TYR A 44 -5.87 13.20 1.01
CA TYR A 44 -7.09 14.00 1.04
C TYR A 44 -6.72 15.47 1.02
N LYS A 45 -7.16 16.21 -0.01
CA LYS A 45 -7.00 17.66 -0.07
C LYS A 45 -8.26 18.30 0.48
N ALA A 46 -8.14 19.01 1.58
CA ALA A 46 -9.26 19.71 2.20
C ALA A 46 -8.88 21.18 2.43
N PRO A 47 -9.70 22.14 1.95
CA PRO A 47 -9.48 23.54 2.28
C PRO A 47 -9.77 23.75 3.78
N PRO A 48 -9.01 24.62 4.47
CA PRO A 48 -9.18 24.84 5.91
C PRO A 48 -10.59 25.32 6.28
N LYS A 49 -11.35 25.91 5.34
CA LYS A 49 -12.74 26.34 5.52
C LYS A 49 -13.70 25.17 5.78
N ASP A 50 -13.46 24.00 5.18
CA ASP A 50 -14.34 22.83 5.32
C ASP A 50 -13.97 21.97 6.55
N LEU A 51 -12.81 22.25 7.16
CA LEU A 51 -12.28 21.56 8.34
C LEU A 51 -12.46 22.36 9.63
N GLY A 52 -13.04 23.57 9.57
CA GLY A 52 -13.34 24.36 10.77
C GLY A 52 -12.66 25.71 10.88
N GLY A 53 -11.84 26.12 9.92
CA GLY A 53 -11.12 27.40 9.94
C GLY A 53 -10.01 27.51 10.99
N ASP A 54 -10.01 26.65 12.02
CA ASP A 54 -9.01 26.58 13.09
C ASP A 54 -8.28 25.23 13.10
N LEU A 55 -6.99 25.26 13.46
CA LEU A 55 -6.12 24.08 13.48
C LEU A 55 -6.57 23.04 14.52
N THR A 56 -7.26 23.49 15.58
CA THR A 56 -7.82 22.62 16.62
C THR A 56 -8.95 21.74 16.09
N GLU A 57 -9.75 22.26 15.14
CA GLU A 57 -10.85 21.50 14.53
C GLU A 57 -10.36 20.56 13.42
N VAL A 58 -9.26 20.93 12.74
CA VAL A 58 -8.56 20.01 11.84
C VAL A 58 -8.02 18.79 12.61
N ALA A 59 -7.47 19.01 13.81
CA ALA A 59 -6.92 17.94 14.64
C ALA A 59 -8.00 16.95 15.10
N SER A 60 -9.20 17.42 15.45
CA SER A 60 -10.30 16.54 15.87
C SER A 60 -10.87 15.71 14.72
N ARG A 61 -10.83 16.23 13.49
CA ARG A 61 -11.26 15.50 12.29
C ARG A 61 -10.20 14.53 11.76
N LEU A 62 -8.95 14.65 12.20
CA LEU A 62 -7.85 13.80 11.74
C LEU A 62 -8.08 12.32 12.06
N GLU A 63 -8.65 12.01 13.23
CA GLU A 63 -9.05 10.64 13.60
C GLU A 63 -10.14 10.08 12.69
N LEU A 64 -11.10 10.93 12.27
CA LEU A 64 -12.13 10.55 11.31
C LEU A 64 -11.49 10.21 9.94
N LEU A 65 -10.57 11.07 9.46
CA LEU A 65 -9.86 10.86 8.20
C LEU A 65 -8.95 9.63 8.23
N ALA A 66 -8.33 9.33 9.38
CA ALA A 66 -7.56 8.10 9.59
C ALA A 66 -8.47 6.86 9.48
N GLY A 67 -9.68 6.91 10.05
CA GLY A 67 -10.70 5.86 9.89
C GLY A 67 -11.21 5.67 8.45
N LEU A 68 -11.17 6.73 7.65
CA LEU A 68 -11.49 6.73 6.21
C LEU A 68 -10.32 6.20 5.33
N GLY A 69 -9.17 5.87 5.92
CA GLY A 69 -8.01 5.35 5.19
C GLY A 69 -7.17 6.42 4.50
N ALA A 70 -7.36 7.70 4.82
CA ALA A 70 -6.49 8.76 4.34
C ALA A 70 -5.15 8.69 5.07
N ARG A 71 -4.05 8.53 4.33
CA ARG A 71 -2.69 8.46 4.90
C ARG A 71 -1.95 9.80 4.85
N GLY A 72 -2.50 10.79 4.17
CA GLY A 72 -1.96 12.14 4.16
C GLY A 72 -3.06 13.19 3.95
N LEU A 73 -2.87 14.35 4.57
CA LEU A 73 -3.76 15.50 4.49
C LEU A 73 -3.01 16.66 3.84
N VAL A 74 -3.53 17.20 2.74
CA VAL A 74 -3.00 18.40 2.09
C VAL A 74 -3.87 19.57 2.49
N LEU A 75 -3.37 20.40 3.41
CA LEU A 75 -4.03 21.62 3.84
C LEU A 75 -3.85 22.71 2.78
N GLY A 76 -4.95 23.40 2.47
CA GLY A 76 -4.92 24.61 1.65
C GLY A 76 -4.09 25.74 2.29
N PRO A 77 -3.86 26.84 1.58
CA PRO A 77 -3.03 27.94 2.06
C PRO A 77 -3.53 28.49 3.41
N LEU A 78 -2.70 28.32 4.45
CA LEU A 78 -2.90 28.85 5.80
C LEU A 78 -2.28 30.24 6.00
N HIS A 79 -1.54 30.72 5.00
CA HIS A 79 -0.89 32.02 5.05
C HIS A 79 -1.91 33.12 4.74
N PRO A 80 -1.90 34.26 5.47
CA PRO A 80 -2.68 35.42 5.09
C PRO A 80 -2.23 35.85 3.69
N SER A 81 -3.15 35.79 2.73
CA SER A 81 -2.94 36.34 1.39
C SER A 81 -2.60 37.82 1.53
N GLN A 82 -1.39 38.21 1.15
CA GLN A 82 -0.97 39.62 1.12
C GLN A 82 -1.49 40.36 -0.11
N ASP A 83 -2.28 39.70 -0.99
CA ASP A 83 -2.85 40.35 -2.16
C ASP A 83 -4.22 40.99 -1.84
N PRO A 84 -4.36 42.32 -2.02
CA PRO A 84 -5.66 42.99 -1.92
C PRO A 84 -6.61 42.49 -3.01
N PRO A 85 -7.92 42.41 -2.74
CA PRO A 85 -8.91 42.20 -3.80
C PRO A 85 -8.85 43.38 -4.79
N GLN A 86 -8.69 43.07 -6.08
CA GLN A 86 -8.99 43.97 -7.19
C GLN A 86 -10.51 44.08 -7.38
#